data_AF-A0A6L9M4Q7-F1
#
_entry.id   AF-A0A6L9M4Q7-F1
#
_cell.length_a   1.000
_cell.length_b   1.000
_cell.length_c   1.000
_cell.angle_alpha   90.00
_cell.angle_beta   90.00
_cell.angle_gamma   90.00
#
_symmetry.space_group_name_H-M   'P 1'
#
loop_
_entity.id
_entity.type
_entity.pdbx_description
1 polymer ?
#
loop_
_entity_poly.entity_id
_entity_poly.type
_entity_poly.pdbx_seq_one_letter_code
_entity_poly.pdbx_strand_id
1 'polypeptide(L)' 'MKFKEEIKRKGYTRYRGAVDASVYEYFNCDCSWKAEWYLKNGHYQCCGCKEKCETRDPDGFQMFLDFG' A
#
# COMPACT_ATOMS: atom_id res chain seq x y z
N MET A 1 -8.89 0.36 -14.08
CA MET A 1 -8.48 1.72 -13.69
C MET A 1 -9.42 2.44 -12.70
N LYS A 2 -10.72 2.09 -12.59
CA LYS A 2 -11.69 2.75 -11.68
C LYS A 2 -11.32 2.78 -10.19
N PHE A 3 -10.68 1.73 -9.67
CA PHE A 3 -10.41 1.61 -8.23
C PHE A 3 -9.40 2.66 -7.75
N LYS A 4 -8.25 2.80 -8.42
CA LYS A 4 -7.22 3.81 -8.10
C LYS A 4 -7.77 5.24 -8.08
N GLU A 5 -8.69 5.57 -8.99
CA GLU A 5 -9.39 6.86 -8.97
C GLU A 5 -10.33 7.00 -7.77
N GLU A 6 -11.07 5.94 -7.42
CA GLU A 6 -11.95 5.93 -6.25
C GLU A 6 -11.18 6.17 -4.96
N ILE A 7 -10.03 5.51 -4.78
CA ILE A 7 -9.27 5.66 -3.54
C ILE A 7 -8.62 7.04 -3.44
N LYS A 8 -8.16 7.60 -4.56
CA LYS A 8 -7.75 9.01 -4.64
C LYS A 8 -8.90 9.96 -4.27
N ARG A 9 -10.12 9.74 -4.76
CA ARG A 9 -11.30 10.54 -4.37
C ARG A 9 -11.66 10.38 -2.89
N LYS A 10 -11.43 9.20 -2.31
CA LYS A 10 -11.57 8.97 -0.86
C LYS A 10 -10.49 9.68 -0.04
N GLY A 11 -9.50 10.32 -0.67
CA GLY A 11 -8.42 11.05 0.01
C GLY A 11 -7.20 10.20 0.34
N TYR A 12 -7.04 9.04 -0.30
CA TYR A 12 -5.81 8.27 -0.16
C TYR A 12 -4.69 8.85 -1.03
N THR A 13 -3.50 8.91 -0.46
CA THR A 13 -2.29 9.38 -1.14
C THR A 13 -1.40 8.20 -1.50
N ARG A 14 -0.60 8.33 -2.55
CA ARG A 14 0.30 7.25 -2.95
C ARG A 14 1.39 7.09 -1.89
N TYR A 15 1.50 5.90 -1.30
CA TYR A 15 2.57 5.57 -0.38
C TYR A 15 3.88 5.45 -1.17
N ARG A 16 4.90 6.20 -0.75
CA ARG A 16 6.23 6.23 -1.39
C ARG A 16 7.32 5.59 -0.52
N GLY A 17 6.96 5.09 0.66
CA GLY A 17 7.88 4.35 1.51
C GLY A 17 8.22 2.98 0.92
N ALA A 18 9.21 2.32 1.53
CA ALA A 18 9.48 0.92 1.27
C ALA A 18 8.40 0.06 1.95
N VAL A 19 8.07 -1.06 1.31
CA VAL A 19 7.17 -2.07 1.87
C VAL A 19 7.95 -3.37 1.90
N ASP A 20 8.08 -3.93 3.09
CA ASP A 20 8.82 -5.16 3.34
C ASP A 20 8.17 -6.35 2.64
N ALA A 21 8.99 -7.36 2.31
CA ALA A 21 8.52 -8.61 1.71
C ALA A 21 7.46 -9.30 2.57
N SER A 22 7.61 -9.23 3.90
CA SER A 22 6.74 -9.86 4.90
C SER A 22 5.27 -9.43 4.75
N VAL A 23 5.02 -8.19 4.32
CA VAL A 23 3.65 -7.70 4.06
C VAL A 23 3.01 -8.48 2.91
N TYR A 24 3.75 -8.72 1.84
CA TYR A 24 3.23 -9.48 0.70
C TYR A 24 3.06 -10.96 1.03
N GLU A 25 3.95 -11.53 1.83
CA GLU A 25 3.85 -12.91 2.32
C GLU A 25 2.61 -13.10 3.20
N TYR A 26 2.33 -12.15 4.11
CA TYR A 26 1.13 -12.14 4.94
C TYR A 26 -0.15 -12.17 4.10
N PHE A 27 -0.18 -11.37 3.03
CA PHE A 27 -1.31 -11.33 2.09
C PHE A 27 -1.28 -12.44 1.03
N ASN A 28 -0.28 -13.33 1.06
CA ASN A 28 -0.04 -14.34 0.03
C ASN A 28 -0.04 -13.76 -1.40
N CYS A 29 0.45 -12.52 -1.54
CA CYS A 29 0.36 -11.74 -2.76
C CYS A 29 1.49 -12.09 -3.73
N ASP A 30 1.19 -12.96 -4.70
CA ASP A 30 2.11 -13.36 -5.78
C ASP A 30 2.52 -12.18 -6.70
N CYS A 31 1.72 -11.11 -6.73
CA CYS A 31 1.94 -9.94 -7.57
C CYS A 31 2.59 -8.75 -6.83
N SER A 32 3.50 -9.02 -5.89
CA SER A 32 4.21 -7.99 -5.10
C SER A 32 4.89 -6.92 -5.97
N TRP A 33 5.46 -7.32 -7.10
CA TRP A 33 6.11 -6.45 -8.08
C TRP A 33 5.17 -5.44 -8.78
N LYS A 34 3.86 -5.69 -8.79
CA LYS A 34 2.85 -4.74 -9.29
C LYS A 34 2.21 -3.92 -8.18
N ALA A 35 2.52 -4.20 -6.92
CA ALA A 35 1.83 -3.59 -5.81
C ALA A 35 1.99 -2.07 -5.81
N GLU A 36 0.85 -1.38 -5.69
CA GLU A 36 0.81 0.08 -5.55
C GLU A 36 0.04 0.39 -4.27
N TRP A 37 0.77 0.69 -3.20
CA TRP A 37 0.16 1.03 -1.92
C TRP A 37 -0.24 2.49 -1.84
N TYR A 38 -1.37 2.74 -1.19
CA TYR A 38 -1.93 4.05 -0.91
C TYR A 38 -2.22 4.16 0.58
N LEU A 39 -1.94 5.31 1.19
CA LEU A 39 -2.10 5.57 2.61
C LEU A 39 -3.17 6.65 2.85
N LYS A 40 -4.02 6.43 3.86
CA LYS A 40 -4.93 7.44 4.41
C LYS A 40 -5.12 7.20 5.92
N ASN A 41 -4.71 8.13 6.77
CA ASN A 41 -4.92 8.03 8.24
C ASN A 41 -4.48 6.67 8.83
N GLY A 42 -3.33 6.13 8.41
CA GLY A 42 -2.84 4.82 8.86
C GLY A 42 -3.49 3.61 8.18
N HIS A 43 -4.41 3.81 7.24
CA HIS A 43 -4.94 2.74 6.39
C HIS A 43 -4.15 2.64 5.09
N TYR A 44 -3.61 1.46 4.85
CA TYR A 44 -2.89 1.09 3.65
C TYR A 44 -3.80 0.29 2.72
N GLN A 45 -3.83 0.67 1.45
CA GLN A 45 -4.66 0.06 0.43
C GLN A 45 -3.83 -0.21 -0.81
N CYS A 46 -3.69 -1.48 -1.18
CA CYS A 46 -3.04 -1.89 -2.42
C CYS A 46 -4.02 -1.74 -3.59
N CYS A 47 -3.56 -1.06 -4.64
CA CYS A 47 -4.25 -0.92 -5.94
C CYS A 47 -3.63 -1.80 -7.04
N GLY A 48 -2.52 -2.45 -6.75
CA GLY A 48 -1.68 -3.13 -7.74
C GLY A 48 -2.01 -4.61 -7.92
N CYS A 49 -2.43 -5.28 -6.85
CA CYS A 49 -2.88 -6.67 -6.89
C CYS A 49 -4.38 -6.79 -7.23
N LYS A 50 -4.80 -7.95 -7.72
CA LYS A 50 -6.20 -8.24 -8.07
C LYS A 50 -7.11 -8.23 -6.85
N GLU A 51 -6.58 -8.67 -5.72
CA GLU A 51 -7.30 -8.81 -4.45
C GLU A 51 -7.51 -7.48 -3.72
N LYS A 52 -6.77 -6.43 -4.12
CA LYS A 52 -6.87 -5.10 -3.52
C LYS A 52 -6.71 -5.16 -1.99
N CYS A 53 -5.62 -5.77 -1.55
CA CYS A 53 -5.33 -5.97 -0.13
C CYS A 53 -5.40 -4.64 0.64
N GLU A 54 -5.99 -4.68 1.82
CA GLU A 54 -6.02 -3.55 2.75
C GLU A 54 -5.42 -3.97 4.09
N THR A 55 -4.70 -3.06 4.72
CA THR A 55 -4.20 -3.25 6.09
C THR A 55 -4.21 -1.93 6.83
N ARG A 56 -4.41 -2.00 8.14
CA ARG A 56 -4.20 -0.87 9.06
C ARG A 56 -2.94 -1.04 9.88
N ASP A 57 -2.27 -2.17 9.67
CA ASP A 57 -1.04 -2.49 10.36
C ASP A 57 0.12 -1.81 9.62
N PRO A 58 0.88 -0.93 10.30
CA PRO A 58 2.05 -0.29 9.71
C PRO A 58 3.28 -1.21 9.69
N ASP A 59 3.22 -2.42 10.23
CA ASP A 59 4.32 -3.37 10.21
C ASP A 59 4.72 -3.71 8.78
N GLY A 60 6.03 -3.64 8.52
CA GLY A 60 6.58 -3.74 7.17
C GLY A 60 6.38 -2.51 6.28
N PHE A 61 5.63 -1.48 6.68
CA PHE A 61 5.56 -0.20 5.96
C PHE A 61 6.60 0.79 6.51
N GLN A 62 7.75 0.82 5.87
CA GLN A 62 8.85 1.71 6.24
C GLN A 62 8.73 3.05 5.51
N MET A 63 8.39 4.10 6.25
CA MET A 63 8.51 5.46 5.73
C MET A 63 9.98 5.86 5.77
N PHE A 64 10.52 6.34 4.66
CA PHE A 64 11.80 7.01 4.67
C PHE A 64 11.66 8.26 5.55
N LEU A 65 12.26 8.22 6.74
CA LEU A 65 12.55 9.44 7.48
C LEU A 65 13.63 10.17 6.69
N ASP A 66 13.23 11.25 6.02
CA ASP A 66 14.16 12.21 5.45
C ASP A 66 14.91 12.86 6.63
N PHE A 67 16.05 12.26 7.00
CA PHE A 67 17.03 12.93 7.85
C PHE A 67 17.73 13.94 6.94
N GLY A 68 17.21 15.18 6.94
CA GLY A 68 17.78 16.32 6.23
C GLY A 68 19.22 16.61 6.61
#